data_AF-D6RGU8-F1
#
_entry.id   AF-D6RGU8-F1
#
_cell.length_a   1.000
_cell.length_b   1.000
_cell.length_c   1.000
_cell.angle_alpha   90.00
_cell.angle_beta   90.00
_cell.angle_gamma   90.00
#
_symmetry.space_group_name_H-M   'P 1'
#
loop_
_entity.id
_entity.type
_entity.pdbx_description
1 polymer ?
#
loop_
_entity_poly.entity_id
_entity_poly.type
_entity_poly.pdbx_seq_one_letter_code
_entity_poly.pdbx_strand_id
1 'polypeptide(L)'
;MSEVTKELLELVWGTKSSPGLSDTIFCRWTQGFVFSESEGSALEQFEGGPCAVIAPVQAFLLKKLLFSSEKSSWRDCSEKDHSELYQN
;
A
#
# COMPACT_ATOMS: atom_id res chain seq x y z
N MET A 1 -16.03 3.64 -17.77
CA MET A 1 -16.12 3.30 -16.33
C MET A 1 -17.55 2.91 -16.05
N SER A 2 -17.81 1.89 -15.24
CA SER A 2 -19.19 1.52 -14.88
C SER A 2 -19.79 2.56 -13.94
N GLU A 3 -21.11 2.68 -13.91
CA GLU A 3 -21.81 3.58 -12.96
C GLU A 3 -21.42 3.25 -11.52
N VAL A 4 -21.26 1.97 -11.20
CA VAL A 4 -20.80 1.47 -9.89
C VAL A 4 -19.42 2.02 -9.52
N THR A 5 -18.47 2.07 -10.45
CA THR A 5 -17.14 2.64 -10.19
C THR A 5 -17.25 4.14 -9.86
N LYS A 6 -18.14 4.86 -10.53
CA LYS A 6 -18.34 6.29 -10.29
C LYS A 6 -18.97 6.55 -8.92
N GLU A 7 -20.03 5.81 -8.56
CA GLU A 7 -20.66 5.92 -7.24
C GLU A 7 -19.69 5.59 -6.10
N LEU A 8 -18.86 4.55 -6.27
CA LEU A 8 -17.83 4.20 -5.29
C LEU A 8 -16.80 5.32 -5.11
N LEU A 9 -16.32 5.89 -6.22
CA LEU A 9 -15.36 6.99 -6.17
C LEU A 9 -15.96 8.22 -5.48
N GLU A 10 -17.21 8.58 -5.78
CA GLU A 10 -17.90 9.69 -5.13
C GLU A 10 -18.18 9.42 -3.64
N LEU A 11 -18.45 8.18 -3.24
CA LEU A 11 -18.61 7.79 -1.83
C LEU A 11 -17.29 7.90 -1.04
N VAL A 12 -16.18 7.42 -1.62
CA VAL A 12 -14.88 7.35 -0.93
C VAL A 12 -14.18 8.71 -0.91
N TRP A 13 -14.24 9.45 -2.03
CA TRP A 13 -13.46 10.68 -2.25
C TRP A 13 -14.30 11.95 -2.23
N GLY A 14 -15.63 11.81 -2.25
CA GLY A 14 -16.54 12.94 -2.46
C GLY A 14 -16.67 13.31 -3.94
N THR A 15 -17.58 14.24 -4.23
CA THR A 15 -17.72 14.80 -5.58
C THR A 15 -16.67 15.88 -5.81
N LYS A 16 -16.35 16.18 -7.07
CA LYS A 16 -15.40 17.26 -7.45
C LYS A 16 -15.79 18.65 -6.92
N SER A 17 -17.05 18.82 -6.54
CA SER A 17 -17.60 20.06 -5.98
C SER A 17 -17.50 20.11 -4.46
N SER A 18 -17.07 19.02 -3.82
CA SER A 18 -17.01 18.87 -2.38
C SER A 18 -15.70 19.48 -1.85
N PRO A 19 -15.75 20.42 -0.90
CA PRO A 19 -14.56 21.10 -0.37
C PRO A 19 -13.64 20.19 0.47
N GLY A 20 -13.99 18.91 0.64
CA GLY A 20 -13.36 17.98 1.59
C GLY A 20 -12.12 17.23 1.08
N LEU A 21 -11.88 17.17 -0.24
CA LEU A 21 -10.71 16.46 -0.78
C LEU A 21 -9.96 17.32 -1.78
N SER A 22 -8.86 17.93 -1.35
CA SER A 22 -7.91 18.52 -2.27
C SER A 22 -7.21 17.41 -3.07
N ASP A 23 -6.87 17.69 -4.33
CA ASP A 23 -6.09 16.78 -5.19
C ASP A 23 -4.82 16.26 -4.49
N THR A 24 -4.23 17.08 -3.61
CA THR A 24 -3.08 16.72 -2.79
C THR A 24 -3.35 15.56 -1.82
N ILE A 25 -4.55 15.45 -1.22
CA ILE A 25 -4.90 14.34 -0.33
C ILE A 25 -5.13 13.07 -1.16
N PHE A 26 -5.81 13.19 -2.30
CA PHE A 26 -6.00 12.06 -3.21
C PHE A 26 -4.66 11.48 -3.66
N CYS A 27 -3.74 12.31 -4.17
CA CYS A 27 -2.41 11.86 -4.59
C CYS A 27 -1.64 11.15 -3.47
N ARG A 28 -1.70 11.67 -2.24
CA ARG A 28 -1.09 11.04 -1.05
C ARG A 28 -1.68 9.67 -0.72
N TRP A 29 -2.96 9.47 -1.01
CA TRP A 29 -3.64 8.21 -0.77
C TRP A 29 -3.50 7.20 -1.91
N THR A 30 -3.24 7.66 -3.13
CA THR A 30 -3.10 6.80 -4.31
C THR A 30 -1.66 6.58 -4.75
N GLN A 31 -0.67 6.82 -3.86
CA GLN A 31 0.75 6.61 -4.16
C GLN A 31 1.14 5.13 -4.41
N GLY A 32 0.29 4.19 -4.00
CA GLY A 32 0.59 2.75 -4.06
C GLY A 32 1.52 2.27 -2.94
N PHE A 33 2.01 1.04 -3.09
CA PHE A 33 2.98 0.43 -2.17
C PHE A 33 4.32 0.28 -2.87
N VAL A 34 5.39 0.71 -2.20
CA VAL A 34 6.76 0.51 -2.62
C VAL A 34 7.57 0.00 -1.44
N PHE A 35 8.56 -0.85 -1.70
CA PHE A 35 9.49 -1.30 -0.68
C PHE A 35 10.59 -0.26 -0.47
N SER A 36 11.09 -0.15 0.76
CA SER A 36 12.17 0.76 1.08
C SER A 36 13.51 0.23 0.57
N GLU A 37 14.33 1.12 0.01
CA GLU A 37 15.72 0.81 -0.37
C GLU A 37 16.59 0.51 0.85
N SER A 38 16.24 1.07 2.01
CA SER A 38 17.01 0.93 3.27
C SER A 38 16.67 -0.33 4.07
N GLU A 39 15.47 -0.88 3.87
CA GLU A 39 14.97 -2.07 4.56
C GLU A 39 14.01 -2.81 3.62
N GLY A 40 14.52 -3.82 2.91
CA GLY A 40 13.80 -4.49 1.80
C GLY A 40 12.52 -5.23 2.21
N SER A 41 12.25 -5.36 3.50
CA SER A 41 11.02 -5.94 4.05
C SER A 41 9.96 -4.90 4.44
N ALA A 42 10.32 -3.61 4.41
CA ALA A 42 9.47 -2.50 4.83
C ALA A 42 8.82 -1.80 3.62
N LEU A 43 7.54 -1.48 3.75
CA LEU A 43 6.86 -0.54 2.86
C LEU A 43 7.20 0.89 3.25
N GLU A 44 7.47 1.72 2.25
CA GLU A 44 7.82 3.13 2.44
C GLU A 44 6.59 4.03 2.32
N GLN A 45 6.48 4.98 3.25
CA GLN A 45 5.44 5.99 3.27
C GLN A 45 6.07 7.37 3.10
N PHE A 46 5.94 7.95 1.90
CA PHE A 46 6.58 9.23 1.56
C PHE A 46 5.90 10.45 2.19
N GLU A 47 4.58 10.41 2.34
CA GLU A 47 3.80 11.51 2.90
C GLU A 47 2.84 11.01 3.98
N GLY A 48 2.22 11.92 4.76
CA GLY A 48 1.15 11.56 5.71
C GLY A 48 -0.16 11.07 5.05
N GLY A 49 -0.08 10.04 4.21
CA GLY A 49 -1.18 9.34 3.55
C GLY A 49 -1.77 8.20 4.40
N PRO A 50 -2.30 7.12 3.79
CA PRO A 50 -3.18 6.15 4.44
C PRO A 50 -2.38 5.14 5.27
N CYS A 51 -1.76 5.61 6.35
CA CYS A 51 -1.09 4.74 7.31
C CYS A 51 -2.03 3.63 7.83
N ALA A 52 -3.34 3.92 7.90
CA ALA A 52 -4.38 2.95 8.23
C ALA A 52 -4.51 1.79 7.24
N VAL A 53 -4.08 1.96 5.99
CA VAL A 53 -4.03 0.92 4.95
C VAL A 53 -2.62 0.31 4.85
N ILE A 54 -1.57 1.13 4.91
CA ILE A 54 -0.18 0.67 4.85
C ILE A 54 0.16 -0.26 6.03
N ALA A 55 -0.25 0.07 7.25
CA ALA A 55 0.06 -0.71 8.44
C ALA A 55 -0.45 -2.17 8.40
N PRO A 56 -1.75 -2.45 8.07
CA PRO A 56 -2.22 -3.83 7.97
C PRO A 56 -1.57 -4.58 6.81
N VAL A 57 -1.28 -3.94 5.67
CA VAL A 57 -0.55 -4.57 4.56
C VAL A 57 0.87 -4.92 5.00
N GLN A 58 1.59 -3.99 5.64
CA GLN A 58 2.92 -4.25 6.19
C GLN A 58 2.91 -5.43 7.17
N ALA A 59 1.93 -5.50 8.07
CA ALA A 59 1.79 -6.60 9.01
C ALA A 59 1.56 -7.95 8.32
N PHE A 60 0.75 -7.98 7.27
CA PHE A 60 0.52 -9.17 6.45
C PHE A 60 1.80 -9.63 5.74
N LEU A 61 2.53 -8.72 5.09
CA LEU A 61 3.78 -9.02 4.41
C LEU A 61 4.83 -9.55 5.39
N LEU A 62 4.99 -8.87 6.54
CA LEU A 62 5.92 -9.30 7.58
C LEU A 62 5.56 -10.70 8.12
N LYS A 63 4.26 -10.99 8.31
CA LYS A 63 3.80 -12.33 8.69
C LYS A 63 4.24 -13.38 7.66
N LYS A 64 4.07 -13.12 6.36
CA LYS A 64 4.51 -14.05 5.30
C LYS A 64 6.02 -14.24 5.33
N LEU A 65 6.80 -13.16 5.48
CA LEU A 65 8.25 -13.25 5.56
C LEU A 65 8.73 -14.03 6.78
N LEU A 66 8.07 -13.86 7.93
CA LEU A 66 8.44 -14.55 9.18
C LEU A 66 8.08 -16.03 9.21
N PHE A 67 6.98 -16.43 8.54
CA PHE A 67 6.40 -17.78 8.72
C PHE A 67 6.30 -18.60 7.43
N SER A 68 6.60 -18.02 6.27
CA SER A 68 6.53 -18.71 4.97
C SER A 68 7.85 -18.65 4.19
N SER A 69 8.85 -17.91 4.67
CA SER A 69 10.18 -17.87 4.05
C SER A 69 11.10 -18.93 4.65
N GLU A 70 11.86 -19.62 3.82
CA GLU A 70 12.93 -20.54 4.26
C GLU A 70 14.22 -19.79 4.68
N LYS A 71 14.19 -18.46 4.68
CA LYS A 71 15.35 -17.62 4.97
C LYS A 71 15.67 -17.56 6.45
N SER A 72 16.96 -17.39 6.75
CA SER A 72 17.47 -17.22 8.11
C SER A 72 17.04 -15.90 8.77
N SER A 73 16.68 -14.89 7.97
CA SER A 73 16.25 -13.57 8.44
C SER A 73 15.17 -13.00 7.54
N TRP A 74 14.11 -12.44 8.14
CA TRP A 74 13.04 -11.73 7.44
C TRP A 74 13.51 -10.41 6.80
N ARG A 75 14.68 -9.90 7.22
CA ARG A 75 15.31 -8.70 6.66
C ARG A 75 16.01 -8.96 5.32
N ASP A 76 16.35 -10.22 5.03
CA ASP A 76 17.05 -10.60 3.80
C ASP A 76 16.06 -10.70 2.62
N CYS A 77 15.30 -9.63 2.37
CA CYS A 77 14.27 -9.56 1.35
C CYS A 77 14.85 -8.97 0.04
N SER A 78 14.69 -9.68 -1.07
CA SER A 78 15.16 -9.30 -2.40
C SER A 78 13.98 -8.99 -3.33
N GLU A 79 14.25 -8.37 -4.49
CA GLU A 79 13.22 -8.06 -5.51
C GLU A 79 12.40 -9.30 -5.97
N LYS A 80 13.00 -10.49 -5.91
CA LYS A 80 12.29 -11.74 -6.25
C LYS A 80 11.19 -12.06 -5.22
N ASP A 81 11.46 -11.81 -3.95
CA ASP A 81 10.48 -12.04 -2.88
C ASP A 81 9.32 -11.06 -2.97
N HIS A 82 9.58 -9.82 -3.39
CA HIS A 82 8.52 -8.84 -3.68
C HIS A 82 7.57 -9.39 -4.73
N SER A 83 8.11 -9.96 -5.81
CA SER A 83 7.32 -10.51 -6.92
C SER A 83 6.42 -11.68 -6.48
N GLU A 84 6.91 -12.57 -5.61
CA GLU A 84 6.13 -13.68 -5.06
C GLU A 84 5.02 -13.22 -4.10
N LEU A 85 5.22 -12.10 -3.42
CA LEU A 85 4.20 -11.50 -2.56
C LEU A 85 3.00 -10.97 -3.36
N TYR A 86 3.18 -10.60 -4.64
CA TYR A 86 2.12 -10.10 -5.52
C TYR A 86 1.32 -11.18 -6.27
N GLN A 87 1.73 -12.45 -6.26
CA GLN A 87 1.13 -13.52 -7.07
C GLN A 87 -0.01 -14.30 -6.39
N ASN A 88 -0.60 -13.81 -5.29
CA ASN A 88 -1.71 -14.49 -4.59
C ASN A 88 -3.03 -13.73 -4.72
#